data_AF-T1GPV6-F1
#
_entry.id   AF-T1GPV6-F1
#
_cell.length_a   1.000
_cell.length_b   1.000
_cell.length_c   1.000
_cell.angle_alpha   90.00
_cell.angle_beta   90.00
_cell.angle_gamma   90.00
#
_symmetry.space_group_name_H-M   'P 1'
#
loop_
_entity.id
_entity.type
_entity.pdbx_description
1 polymer ?
#
loop_
_entity_poly.entity_id
_entity_poly.type
_entity_poly.pdbx_seq_one_letter_code
_entity_poly.pdbx_strand_id
1 'polypeptide(L)'
;RLDGRKATEYRSVDIALGSDATCVVSLGATKVMAHASCELVQPKAFRPNEGILTISVHLDNQGPDDSEHISNVDIVCLNRILEKLLKDSNT
;
A
#
# COMPACT_ATOMS: atom_id res chain seq x y z
N ARG A 1 -21.62 13.35 -9.89
CA ARG A 1 -20.78 12.13 -10.00
C ARG A 1 -21.63 11.04 -10.64
N LEU A 2 -21.05 10.15 -11.47
CA LEU A 2 -21.82 9.08 -12.15
C LEU A 2 -22.38 8.04 -11.17
N ASP A 3 -21.81 7.95 -9.97
CA ASP A 3 -22.13 7.00 -8.92
C ASP A 3 -23.17 7.50 -7.90
N GLY A 4 -23.81 8.66 -8.14
CA GLY A 4 -24.90 9.18 -7.29
C GLY A 4 -24.49 9.73 -5.91
N ARG A 5 -23.19 9.73 -5.57
CA ARG A 5 -22.69 10.15 -4.25
C ARG A 5 -22.60 11.66 -4.07
N LYS A 6 -22.66 12.12 -2.81
CA LYS A 6 -22.41 13.53 -2.44
C LYS A 6 -20.92 13.88 -2.59
N ALA A 7 -20.61 15.18 -2.69
CA ALA A 7 -19.22 15.66 -2.87
C ALA A 7 -18.29 15.30 -1.71
N THR A 8 -18.84 15.16 -0.50
CA THR A 8 -18.10 14.82 0.73
C THR A 8 -18.13 13.33 1.07
N GLU A 9 -18.75 12.50 0.23
CA GLU A 9 -19.00 11.09 0.52
C GLU A 9 -17.98 10.19 -0.21
N TYR A 10 -17.30 9.36 0.57
CA TYR A 10 -16.34 8.39 0.05
C TYR A 10 -17.04 7.17 -0.55
N ARG A 11 -16.28 6.36 -1.31
CA ARG A 11 -16.73 5.02 -1.72
C ARG A 11 -16.88 4.12 -0.49
N SER A 12 -17.76 3.12 -0.57
CA SER A 12 -17.80 2.05 0.42
C SER A 12 -16.43 1.38 0.51
N VAL A 13 -15.97 1.17 1.73
CA VAL A 13 -14.70 0.50 2.04
C VAL A 13 -15.04 -0.84 2.65
N ASP A 14 -14.65 -1.90 1.95
CA ASP A 14 -14.79 -3.28 2.42
C ASP A 14 -13.40 -3.83 2.76
N ILE A 15 -13.25 -4.34 3.98
CA ILE A 15 -11.99 -4.89 4.48
C ILE A 15 -12.17 -6.38 4.68
N ALA A 16 -11.41 -7.18 3.93
CA ALA A 16 -11.37 -8.63 4.05
C ALA A 16 -10.01 -9.04 4.62
N LEU A 17 -10.01 -9.63 5.81
CA LEU A 17 -8.81 -10.17 6.43
C LEU A 17 -8.60 -11.60 5.91
N GLY A 18 -7.40 -11.89 5.42
CA GLY A 18 -7.01 -13.22 5.00
C GLY A 18 -6.24 -13.97 6.08
N SER A 19 -5.75 -15.16 5.74
CA SER A 19 -4.78 -15.88 6.57
C SER A 19 -3.39 -15.23 6.46
N ASP A 20 -2.50 -15.51 7.41
CA ASP A 20 -1.08 -15.16 7.32
C ASP A 20 -0.79 -13.65 7.17
N ALA A 21 -1.42 -12.82 8.01
CA ALA A 21 -1.20 -11.36 8.02
C ALA A 21 -1.43 -10.68 6.64
N THR A 22 -2.34 -11.24 5.85
CA THR A 22 -2.84 -10.64 4.62
C THR A 22 -4.14 -9.86 4.85
N CYS A 23 -4.31 -8.76 4.12
CA CYS A 23 -5.53 -7.96 4.14
C CYS A 23 -5.83 -7.49 2.72
N VAL A 24 -7.08 -7.63 2.29
CA VAL A 24 -7.58 -7.11 1.02
C VAL A 24 -8.60 -6.01 1.33
N VAL A 25 -8.32 -4.81 0.84
CA VAL A 25 -9.22 -3.66 1.00
C VAL A 25 -9.78 -3.28 -0.36
N SER A 26 -11.11 -3.19 -0.43
CA SER A 26 -11.85 -2.78 -1.63
C SER A 26 -12.47 -1.42 -1.40
N LEU A 27 -12.21 -0.48 -2.30
CA LEU A 27 -12.80 0.85 -2.34
C LEU A 27 -13.60 0.97 -3.65
N GLY A 28 -14.85 0.49 -3.61
CA GLY A 28 -15.65 0.25 -4.81
C GLY A 28 -14.99 -0.75 -5.77
N ALA A 29 -14.56 -0.28 -6.94
CA ALA A 29 -13.87 -1.11 -7.94
C ALA A 29 -12.35 -1.23 -7.71
N THR A 30 -11.76 -0.36 -6.89
CA THR A 30 -10.32 -0.37 -6.61
C THR A 30 -10.03 -1.39 -5.51
N LYS A 31 -9.19 -2.39 -5.80
CA LYS A 31 -8.77 -3.41 -4.81
C LYS A 31 -7.29 -3.29 -4.55
N VAL A 32 -6.90 -3.39 -3.28
CA VAL A 32 -5.51 -3.39 -2.83
C VAL A 32 -5.31 -4.57 -1.88
N MET A 33 -4.20 -5.27 -2.03
CA MET A 33 -3.76 -6.33 -1.12
C MET A 33 -2.52 -5.87 -0.36
N ALA A 34 -2.53 -6.04 0.96
CA ALA A 34 -1.40 -5.83 1.84
C ALA A 34 -1.02 -7.15 2.51
N HIS A 35 0.28 -7.40 2.66
CA HIS A 35 0.82 -8.54 3.37
C HIS A 35 2.00 -8.09 4.21
N ALA A 36 2.05 -8.54 5.46
CA ALA A 36 3.14 -8.25 6.37
C ALA A 36 3.89 -9.52 6.73
N SER A 37 5.20 -9.53 6.49
CA SER A 37 6.12 -10.58 6.96
C SER A 37 7.14 -10.01 7.92
N CYS A 38 7.65 -10.86 8.81
CA CYS A 38 8.73 -10.51 9.73
C CYS A 38 9.80 -11.61 9.73
N GLU A 39 11.06 -11.19 9.73
CA GLU A 39 12.21 -12.09 9.76
C GLU A 39 13.23 -11.58 10.78
N LEU A 40 13.96 -12.50 11.43
CA LEU A 40 15.03 -12.16 12.34
C LEU A 40 16.33 -11.92 11.56
N VAL A 41 16.81 -10.69 11.53
CA VAL A 41 17.98 -10.27 10.77
C VAL A 41 18.95 -9.49 11.66
N GLN A 42 20.24 -9.54 11.36
CA GLN A 42 21.24 -8.72 12.05
C GLN A 42 20.97 -7.22 11.79
N PRO A 43 20.92 -6.37 12.83
CA PRO A 43 20.65 -4.95 12.67
C PRO A 43 21.81 -4.25 11.93
N LYS A 44 21.51 -3.09 11.34
CA LYS A 44 22.52 -2.31 10.60
C LYS A 44 23.60 -1.80 11.56
N ALA A 45 24.87 -1.89 11.16
CA ALA A 45 26.00 -1.49 12.00
C ALA A 45 25.92 -0.03 12.50
N PHE A 46 25.30 0.87 11.74
CA PHE A 46 25.13 2.27 12.13
C PHE A 46 24.00 2.51 13.14
N ARG A 47 23.02 1.59 13.23
CA ARG A 47 21.90 1.65 14.18
C ARG A 47 21.59 0.26 14.76
N PRO A 48 22.41 -0.22 15.72
CA PRO A 48 22.26 -1.55 16.30
C PRO A 48 21.03 -1.70 17.20
N ASN A 49 20.46 -0.58 17.68
CA ASN A 49 19.33 -0.57 18.62
C ASN A 49 17.97 -0.44 17.92
N GLU A 50 17.93 -0.35 16.58
CA GLU A 50 16.70 -0.17 15.82
C GLU A 50 16.46 -1.35 14.88
N GLY A 51 15.18 -1.72 14.71
CA GLY A 51 14.74 -2.68 13.71
C GLY A 51 14.73 -2.09 12.30
N ILE A 52 14.60 -2.96 11.30
CA ILE A 52 14.50 -2.57 9.89
C ILE A 52 13.04 -2.73 9.45
N LEU A 53 12.45 -1.65 8.94
CA LEU A 53 11.13 -1.67 8.29
C LEU A 53 11.29 -1.37 6.80
N THR A 54 10.82 -2.27 5.96
CA THR A 54 10.82 -2.15 4.50
C THR A 54 9.37 -2.18 4.01
N ILE A 55 8.99 -1.20 3.20
CA ILE A 55 7.67 -1.12 2.57
C ILE A 55 7.90 -1.20 1.07
N SER A 56 7.21 -2.12 0.41
CA SER A 56 7.30 -2.32 -1.03
C SER A 56 5.91 -2.34 -1.64
N VAL A 57 5.67 -1.48 -2.61
CA VAL A 57 4.44 -1.47 -3.40
C VAL A 57 4.74 -2.01 -4.79
N HIS A 58 3.93 -2.99 -5.18
CA HIS A 58 3.90 -3.55 -6.53
C HIS A 58 2.53 -3.26 -7.13
N LEU A 59 2.50 -2.82 -8.38
CA LEU A 59 1.28 -2.71 -9.17
C LEU A 59 1.36 -3.73 -10.28
N ASP A 60 0.33 -4.58 -10.34
CA ASP A 60 0.17 -5.52 -11.43
C ASP A 60 -0.68 -4.84 -12.53
N ASN A 61 -0.19 -4.86 -13.76
CA ASN A 61 -0.84 -4.19 -14.90
C ASN A 61 -1.98 -5.04 -15.50
N GLN A 62 -2.54 -5.99 -14.74
CA GLN A 62 -3.61 -6.88 -15.22
C GLN A 62 -5.01 -6.30 -14.97
N GLY A 63 -5.19 -5.05 -15.38
CA GLY A 63 -6.51 -4.42 -15.47
C GLY A 63 -7.21 -4.81 -16.78
N PRO A 64 -8.56 -4.70 -16.85
CA PRO A 64 -9.32 -4.98 -18.07
C PRO A 64 -9.09 -3.95 -19.20
N ASP A 65 -8.48 -2.81 -18.87
CA ASP A 65 -8.10 -1.77 -19.82
C ASP A 65 -6.56 -1.70 -19.90
N ASP A 66 -6.00 -2.14 -21.04
CA ASP A 66 -4.58 -1.97 -21.43
C ASP A 66 -4.14 -0.49 -21.56
N SER A 67 -4.98 0.47 -21.18
CA SER A 67 -4.84 1.88 -21.54
C SER A 67 -4.15 2.76 -20.49
N GLU A 68 -3.94 2.26 -19.28
CA GLU A 68 -3.24 3.01 -18.23
C GLU A 68 -1.93 2.31 -17.84
N HIS A 69 -0.90 2.45 -18.69
CA HIS A 69 0.46 2.18 -18.27
C HIS A 69 0.81 3.12 -17.11
N ILE A 70 0.67 2.63 -15.88
CA ILE A 70 1.12 3.35 -14.69
C ILE A 70 2.62 3.57 -14.84
N SER A 71 3.03 4.84 -14.86
CA SER A 71 4.43 5.17 -15.12
C SER A 71 5.28 4.72 -13.93
N ASN A 72 6.50 4.26 -14.20
CA ASN A 72 7.45 3.91 -13.13
C ASN A 72 7.67 5.08 -12.14
N VAL A 73 7.47 6.32 -12.59
CA VAL A 73 7.57 7.53 -11.75
C VAL A 73 6.48 7.55 -10.68
N ASP A 74 5.25 7.18 -11.03
CA ASP A 74 4.13 7.15 -10.09
C ASP A 74 4.34 6.09 -9.01
N ILE A 75 4.88 4.92 -9.39
CA ILE A 75 5.21 3.82 -8.46
C ILE A 75 6.29 4.25 -7.47
N VAL A 76 7.34 4.91 -7.95
CA VAL A 76 8.42 5.42 -7.09
C VAL A 76 7.91 6.51 -6.16
N CYS A 77 7.07 7.41 -6.67
CA CYS A 77 6.45 8.46 -5.86
C CYS A 77 5.57 7.88 -4.76
N LEU A 78 4.71 6.90 -5.09
CA LEU A 78 3.83 6.23 -4.16
C LEU A 78 4.61 5.50 -3.05
N ASN A 79 5.64 4.74 -3.42
CA ASN A 79 6.53 4.10 -2.45
C ASN A 79 7.16 5.13 -1.51
N ARG A 80 7.69 6.25 -2.05
CA ARG A 80 8.32 7.28 -1.24
C ARG A 80 7.34 7.96 -0.27
N ILE A 81 6.11 8.23 -0.70
CA ILE A 81 5.08 8.81 0.15
C ILE A 81 4.74 7.85 1.29
N LEU A 82 4.53 6.56 0.99
CA LEU A 82 4.20 5.56 1.99
C LEU A 82 5.35 5.32 2.97
N GLU A 83 6.58 5.22 2.48
CA GLU A 83 7.76 5.11 3.32
C GLU A 83 7.89 6.31 4.25
N LYS A 84 7.70 7.53 3.74
CA LYS A 84 7.76 8.74 4.55
C LYS A 84 6.67 8.74 5.61
N LEU A 85 5.42 8.47 5.24
CA LEU A 85 4.30 8.48 6.17
C LEU A 85 4.48 7.45 7.29
N LEU A 86 4.93 6.24 6.99
CA LEU A 86 5.02 5.16 7.98
C LEU A 86 6.31 5.19 8.79
N LYS A 87 7.43 5.67 8.23
CA LYS A 87 8.70 5.81 8.96
C LYS A 87 8.72 7.08 9.81
N ASP A 88 8.13 8.19 9.32
CA ASP A 88 8.12 9.45 10.05
C ASP A 88 6.95 9.57 11.03
N SER A 89 5.91 8.72 10.95
CA SER A 89 4.76 8.76 11.88
C SER A 89 5.06 8.30 13.31
N ASN A 90 6.31 7.94 13.62
CA ASN A 90 6.74 7.58 14.98
C ASN A 90 6.95 8.84 15.86
N THR A 91 5.89 9.65 16.00
CA THR A 91 5.72 10.69 17.03
C THR A 91 4.90 10.16 18.19
#